data_AF-A0A7W0ZJM9-F1
#
_entry.id   AF-A0A7W0ZJM9-F1
#
_cell.length_a   1.000
_cell.length_b   1.000
_cell.length_c   1.000
_cell.angle_alpha   90.00
_cell.angle_beta   90.00
_cell.angle_gamma   90.00
#
_symmetry.space_group_name_H-M   'P 1'
#
loop_
_entity.id
_entity.type
_entity.pdbx_description
1 polymer ?
#
loop_
_entity_poly.entity_id
_entity_poly.type
_entity_poly.pdbx_seq_one_letter_code
_entity_poly.pdbx_strand_id
1 'polypeptide(L)'
;MGFREEQLFDFLYGASDAESKYEHWCETVAGLLRKQARVLTHPIVTVFGFIAQPEMHIYLKTNVTRAAAREYGYNFQYNSRPSWDTYASFLEFADIVHRDTRDMRSRDMIDIQSFIWMQGSDEYDE
;
A
#
# COMPACT_ATOMS: atom_id res chain seq x y z
N MET A 1 -11.83 22.34 -8.80
CA MET A 1 -11.82 20.87 -8.91
C MET A 1 -10.43 20.34 -9.27
N GLY A 2 -9.61 21.08 -10.05
CA GLY A 2 -8.31 20.61 -10.57
C GLY A 2 -7.17 20.32 -9.58
N PHE A 3 -7.06 21.02 -8.44
CA PHE A 3 -5.91 20.83 -7.53
C PHE A 3 -5.70 19.36 -7.08
N ARG A 4 -6.77 18.56 -6.94
CA ARG A 4 -6.65 17.17 -6.44
C ARG A 4 -6.20 16.19 -7.52
N GLU A 5 -6.55 16.47 -8.77
CA GLU A 5 -6.16 15.64 -9.92
C GLU A 5 -4.68 15.87 -10.23
N GLU A 6 -4.21 17.13 -10.12
CA GLU A 6 -2.80 17.49 -10.22
C GLU A 6 -1.96 16.78 -9.14
N GLN A 7 -2.41 16.77 -7.88
CA GLN A 7 -1.66 16.08 -6.82
C GLN A 7 -1.64 14.56 -6.96
N LEU A 8 -2.71 13.95 -7.49
CA LEU A 8 -2.69 12.53 -7.83
C LEU A 8 -1.72 12.27 -9.00
N PHE A 9 -1.69 13.14 -10.00
CA PHE A 9 -0.74 13.05 -11.09
C PHE A 9 0.70 13.16 -10.59
N ASP A 10 1.00 14.12 -9.71
CA ASP A 10 2.33 14.31 -9.11
C ASP A 10 2.74 13.11 -8.25
N PHE A 11 1.80 12.49 -7.52
CA PHE A 11 2.07 11.24 -6.80
C PHE A 11 2.53 10.11 -7.74
N LEU A 12 1.84 9.95 -8.88
CA LEU A 12 2.09 8.85 -9.82
C LEU A 12 3.28 9.12 -10.76
N TYR A 13 3.44 10.35 -11.23
CA TYR A 13 4.33 10.70 -12.34
C TYR A 13 5.27 11.87 -12.05
N GLY A 14 5.18 12.46 -10.86
CA GLY A 14 6.06 13.56 -10.45
C GLY A 14 7.53 13.15 -10.39
N ALA A 15 8.41 14.14 -10.51
CA ALA A 15 9.86 13.95 -10.57
C ALA A 15 10.53 13.78 -9.18
N SER A 16 9.80 14.03 -8.09
CA SER A 16 10.30 13.84 -6.74
C SER A 16 10.51 12.36 -6.40
N ASP A 17 11.30 12.09 -5.37
CA ASP A 17 11.50 10.74 -4.85
C ASP A 17 10.19 10.15 -4.28
N ALA A 18 10.17 8.82 -4.08
CA ALA A 18 8.96 8.10 -3.69
C ALA A 18 8.41 8.51 -2.32
N GLU A 19 9.28 8.85 -1.36
CA GLU A 19 8.90 9.33 -0.03
C GLU A 19 8.18 10.67 -0.13
N SER A 20 8.84 11.65 -0.77
CA SER A 20 8.26 12.97 -0.97
C SER A 20 6.91 12.92 -1.69
N LYS A 21 6.80 12.09 -2.74
CA LYS A 21 5.53 11.91 -3.47
C LYS A 21 4.44 11.31 -2.58
N TYR A 22 4.76 10.29 -1.80
CA TYR A 22 3.79 9.59 -0.95
C TYR A 22 3.33 10.46 0.23
N GLU A 23 4.25 11.17 0.90
CA GLU A 23 3.92 12.08 2.00
C GLU A 23 3.04 13.23 1.51
N HIS A 24 3.38 13.86 0.39
CA HIS A 24 2.57 14.91 -0.21
C HIS A 24 1.17 14.42 -0.64
N TRP A 25 1.09 13.17 -1.12
CA TRP A 25 -0.19 12.51 -1.39
C TRP A 25 -1.01 12.30 -0.10
N CYS A 26 -0.37 11.86 0.98
CA CYS A 26 -1.02 11.74 2.29
C CYS A 26 -1.57 13.08 2.78
N GLU A 27 -0.81 14.17 2.64
CA GLU A 27 -1.26 15.53 2.97
C GLU A 27 -2.47 15.96 2.12
N THR A 28 -2.41 15.69 0.82
CA THR A 28 -3.52 15.95 -0.12
C THR A 28 -4.79 15.23 0.32
N VAL A 29 -4.69 13.93 0.62
CA VAL A 29 -5.81 13.10 1.09
C VAL A 29 -6.33 13.56 2.45
N ALA A 30 -5.44 14.01 3.35
CA ALA A 30 -5.82 14.56 4.65
C ALA A 30 -6.64 15.85 4.52
N GLY A 31 -6.35 16.67 3.49
CA GLY A 31 -7.09 17.89 3.17
C GLY A 31 -8.48 17.67 2.54
N LEU A 32 -8.82 16.43 2.16
CA LEU A 32 -10.14 16.10 1.62
C LEU A 32 -11.20 16.14 2.72
N LEU A 33 -11.84 17.30 2.89
CA LEU A 33 -12.95 17.52 3.82
C LEU A 33 -14.05 16.45 3.66
N ARG A 34 -14.28 15.64 4.69
CA ARG A 34 -15.52 14.86 4.86
C ARG A 34 -16.05 15.05 6.28
N LYS A 35 -17.32 15.47 6.38
CA LYS A 35 -18.03 15.66 7.65
C LYS A 35 -18.33 14.36 8.41
N GLN A 36 -18.15 13.19 7.78
CA GLN A 36 -18.70 11.92 8.29
C GLN A 36 -17.72 10.74 8.30
N ALA A 37 -16.53 10.83 7.68
CA ALA A 37 -15.60 9.70 7.63
C ALA A 37 -14.14 10.15 7.58
N ARG A 38 -13.27 9.42 8.29
CA ARG A 38 -11.82 9.58 8.24
C ARG A 38 -11.33 9.14 6.86
N VAL A 39 -10.92 10.11 6.03
CA VAL A 39 -10.44 9.85 4.66
C VAL A 39 -9.01 9.32 4.65
N LEU A 40 -8.18 9.84 5.55
CA LEU A 40 -6.78 9.46 5.66
C LEU A 40 -6.65 8.06 6.31
N THR A 41 -6.58 7.05 5.45
CA THR A 41 -6.40 5.64 5.82
C THR A 41 -5.47 4.98 4.82
N HIS A 42 -4.73 3.96 5.26
CA HIS A 42 -3.80 3.21 4.41
C HIS A 42 -4.43 2.68 3.11
N PRO A 43 -5.62 2.07 3.14
CA PRO A 43 -6.29 1.65 1.91
C PRO A 43 -6.48 2.81 0.92
N ILE A 44 -6.95 3.96 1.40
CA ILE A 44 -7.26 5.09 0.52
C ILE A 44 -6.02 5.72 -0.10
N VAL A 45 -4.92 5.85 0.64
CA VAL A 45 -3.70 6.45 0.10
C VAL A 45 -2.94 5.50 -0.83
N THR A 46 -3.18 4.18 -0.73
CA THR A 46 -2.48 3.17 -1.56
C THR A 46 -3.28 2.71 -2.78
N VAL A 47 -4.61 2.85 -2.79
CA VAL A 47 -5.47 2.29 -3.86
C VAL A 47 -5.18 2.88 -5.24
N PHE A 48 -4.93 4.18 -5.36
CA PHE A 48 -4.72 4.81 -6.66
C PHE A 48 -3.38 4.44 -7.27
N GLY A 49 -2.31 4.39 -6.47
CA GLY A 49 -1.01 3.89 -6.90
C GLY A 49 -1.12 2.46 -7.40
N PHE A 50 -1.76 1.60 -6.60
CA PHE A 50 -1.99 0.19 -6.94
C PHE A 50 -2.76 0.00 -8.25
N ILE A 51 -3.82 0.79 -8.49
CA ILE A 51 -4.62 0.68 -9.73
C ILE A 51 -3.84 1.21 -10.94
N ALA A 52 -3.11 2.32 -10.79
CA ALA A 52 -2.47 2.99 -11.92
C ALA A 52 -1.13 2.37 -12.32
N GLN A 53 -0.40 1.81 -11.35
CA GLN A 53 0.98 1.32 -11.50
C GLN A 53 1.19 0.05 -10.64
N PRO A 54 0.47 -1.06 -10.95
CA PRO A 54 0.49 -2.29 -10.15
C PRO A 54 1.85 -2.99 -10.10
N GLU A 55 2.80 -2.62 -10.95
CA GLU A 55 4.16 -3.13 -10.98
C GLU A 55 5.03 -2.48 -9.88
N MET A 56 4.63 -1.31 -9.39
CA MET A 56 5.38 -0.52 -8.39
C MET A 56 4.64 -0.40 -7.06
N HIS A 57 3.31 -0.38 -7.09
CA HIS A 57 2.49 -0.08 -5.93
C HIS A 57 1.60 -1.26 -5.54
N ILE A 58 1.49 -1.49 -4.23
CA ILE A 58 0.63 -2.51 -3.64
C ILE A 58 -0.46 -1.88 -2.76
N TYR A 59 -1.64 -2.50 -2.73
CA TYR A 59 -2.78 -2.07 -1.90
C TYR A 59 -2.68 -2.62 -0.47
N LEU A 60 -2.73 -1.71 0.52
CA LEU A 60 -2.55 -2.07 1.93
C LEU A 60 -3.89 -2.43 2.60
N LYS A 61 -4.09 -3.71 2.91
CA LYS A 61 -5.18 -4.22 3.76
C LYS A 61 -4.68 -4.46 5.19
N THR A 62 -4.81 -3.44 6.05
CA THR A 62 -4.17 -3.36 7.37
C THR A 62 -4.14 -4.66 8.19
N ASN A 63 -5.30 -5.26 8.49
CA ASN A 63 -5.35 -6.41 9.41
C ASN A 63 -4.68 -7.64 8.79
N VAL A 64 -5.01 -7.92 7.54
CA VAL A 64 -4.50 -9.06 6.77
C VAL A 64 -2.99 -8.94 6.55
N THR A 65 -2.50 -7.75 6.16
CA THR A 65 -1.06 -7.51 6.00
C THR A 65 -0.30 -7.71 7.33
N ARG A 66 -0.86 -7.26 8.45
CA ARG A 66 -0.23 -7.45 9.77
C ARG A 66 -0.19 -8.91 10.20
N ALA A 67 -1.26 -9.67 9.94
CA ALA A 67 -1.31 -11.10 10.19
C ALA A 67 -0.28 -11.83 9.32
N ALA A 68 -0.31 -11.60 8.00
CA ALA A 68 0.63 -12.21 7.07
C ALA A 68 2.09 -11.89 7.41
N ALA A 69 2.42 -10.64 7.75
CA ALA A 69 3.79 -10.27 8.14
C ALA A 69 4.25 -11.02 9.40
N ARG A 70 3.36 -11.23 10.37
CA ARG A 70 3.66 -12.01 11.57
C ARG A 70 3.94 -13.47 11.24
N GLU A 71 3.07 -14.09 10.43
CA GLU A 71 3.26 -15.50 10.01
C GLU A 71 4.53 -15.67 9.16
N TYR A 72 4.86 -14.68 8.34
CA TYR A 72 6.09 -14.65 7.55
C TYR A 72 7.36 -14.36 8.39
N GLY A 73 7.22 -13.96 9.66
CA GLY A 73 8.34 -13.53 10.50
C GLY A 73 8.96 -12.19 10.08
N TYR A 74 8.25 -11.36 9.31
CA TYR A 74 8.70 -10.04 8.88
C TYR A 74 8.32 -8.97 9.92
N ASN A 75 9.28 -8.15 10.33
CA ASN A 75 9.06 -7.06 11.29
C ASN A 75 8.42 -5.83 10.62
N PHE A 76 7.12 -5.90 10.38
CA PHE A 76 6.38 -4.85 9.69
C PHE A 76 6.24 -3.57 10.51
N GLN A 77 6.79 -2.45 10.00
CA GLN A 77 6.78 -1.14 10.66
C GLN A 77 5.43 -0.45 10.55
N TYR A 78 4.43 -0.96 11.27
CA TYR A 78 3.06 -0.48 11.16
C TYR A 78 2.75 0.74 12.05
N ASN A 79 2.30 1.83 11.43
CA ASN A 79 1.60 2.92 12.11
C ASN A 79 0.11 2.96 11.71
N SER A 80 -0.79 3.34 12.62
CA SER A 80 -2.23 3.47 12.29
C SER A 80 -2.57 4.68 11.41
N ARG A 81 -1.74 5.73 11.45
CA ARG A 81 -1.79 6.87 10.53
C ARG A 81 -0.86 6.57 9.34
N PRO A 82 -1.29 6.79 8.09
CA PRO A 82 -0.40 6.68 6.93
C PRO A 82 0.88 7.50 7.07
N SER A 83 1.99 6.87 6.73
CA SER A 83 3.33 7.46 6.66
C SER A 83 4.18 6.67 5.68
N TRP A 84 5.21 7.30 5.14
CA TRP A 84 6.16 6.65 4.26
C TRP A 84 6.80 5.42 4.90
N ASP A 85 7.25 5.49 6.16
CA ASP A 85 7.86 4.35 6.86
C ASP A 85 6.99 3.08 6.82
N THR A 86 5.67 3.23 7.03
CA THR A 86 4.75 2.09 6.96
C THR A 86 4.63 1.57 5.53
N TYR A 87 4.54 2.46 4.55
CA TYR A 87 4.37 2.05 3.17
C TYR A 87 5.64 1.45 2.57
N ALA A 88 6.80 2.03 2.84
CA ALA A 88 8.11 1.51 2.46
C ALA A 88 8.37 0.13 3.06
N SER A 89 8.07 -0.07 4.36
CA SER A 89 8.15 -1.40 4.98
C SER A 89 7.19 -2.39 4.32
N PHE A 90 6.01 -1.95 3.87
CA PHE A 90 5.09 -2.84 3.15
C PHE A 90 5.58 -3.18 1.73
N LEU A 91 6.17 -2.22 1.01
CA LEU A 91 6.79 -2.45 -0.29
C LEU A 91 7.96 -3.43 -0.17
N GLU A 92 8.80 -3.28 0.86
CA GLU A 92 9.88 -4.23 1.15
C GLU A 92 9.33 -5.62 1.45
N PHE A 93 8.28 -5.72 2.28
CA PHE A 93 7.63 -7.00 2.55
C PHE A 93 7.11 -7.65 1.25
N ALA A 94 6.47 -6.88 0.38
CA ALA A 94 5.99 -7.36 -0.90
C ALA A 94 7.12 -7.84 -1.82
N ASP A 95 8.27 -7.14 -1.86
CA ASP A 95 9.44 -7.56 -2.64
C ASP A 95 10.06 -8.86 -2.10
N ILE A 96 10.11 -9.04 -0.78
CA ILE A 96 10.53 -10.29 -0.14
C ILE A 96 9.61 -11.44 -0.59
N VAL A 97 8.29 -11.27 -0.44
CA VAL A 97 7.31 -12.29 -0.86
C VAL A 97 7.45 -12.58 -2.35
N HIS A 98 7.58 -11.55 -3.19
CA HIS A 98 7.76 -11.71 -4.63
C HIS A 98 9.03 -12.50 -5.00
N ARG A 99 10.15 -12.22 -4.31
CA ARG A 99 11.42 -12.95 -4.52
C ARG A 99 11.31 -14.42 -4.11
N ASP A 100 10.68 -14.68 -2.97
CA ASP A 100 10.58 -16.02 -2.40
C ASP A 100 9.55 -16.89 -3.15
N THR A 101 8.65 -16.26 -3.90
CA THR A 101 7.62 -16.90 -4.74
C THR A 101 7.90 -16.81 -6.25
N ARG A 102 9.15 -16.51 -6.63
CA ARG A 102 9.51 -16.22 -8.02
C ARG A 102 9.22 -17.36 -9.00
N ASP A 103 9.26 -18.60 -8.53
CA ASP A 103 8.94 -19.80 -9.31
C ASP A 103 7.46 -19.85 -9.75
N MET A 104 6.57 -19.21 -9.00
CA MET A 104 5.15 -19.07 -9.34
C MET A 104 4.87 -18.00 -10.40
N ARG A 105 5.89 -17.22 -10.80
CA ARG A 105 5.81 -16.23 -11.89
C ARG A 105 4.69 -15.20 -11.72
N SER A 106 4.56 -14.66 -10.50
CA SER A 106 3.71 -13.50 -10.20
C SER A 106 4.00 -12.37 -11.20
N ARG A 107 2.93 -11.77 -11.75
CA ARG A 107 3.04 -10.77 -12.82
C ARG A 107 3.28 -9.37 -12.27
N ASP A 108 2.61 -9.03 -11.18
CA ASP A 108 2.59 -7.70 -10.58
C ASP A 108 2.26 -7.77 -9.07
N MET A 109 2.08 -6.61 -8.43
CA MET A 109 1.74 -6.53 -7.02
C MET A 109 0.30 -6.97 -6.70
N ILE A 110 -0.58 -7.18 -7.69
CA ILE A 110 -1.91 -7.77 -7.46
C ILE A 110 -1.76 -9.24 -7.09
N ASP A 111 -0.92 -9.97 -7.84
CA ASP A 111 -0.63 -11.37 -7.54
C ASP A 111 0.02 -11.49 -6.13
N ILE A 112 0.96 -10.60 -5.79
CA ILE A 112 1.59 -10.55 -4.46
C ILE A 112 0.61 -10.17 -3.34
N GLN A 113 -0.24 -9.17 -3.57
CA GLN A 113 -1.29 -8.81 -2.62
C GLN A 113 -2.23 -10.00 -2.37
N SER A 114 -2.51 -10.82 -3.38
CA SER A 114 -3.33 -12.02 -3.26
C SER A 114 -2.66 -13.10 -2.41
N PHE A 115 -1.34 -13.32 -2.55
CA PHE A 115 -0.57 -14.19 -1.66
C PHE A 115 -0.60 -13.73 -0.21
N ILE A 116 -0.30 -12.45 0.02
CA ILE A 116 -0.35 -11.84 1.36
C ILE A 116 -1.75 -11.96 1.94
N TRP A 117 -2.79 -11.83 1.09
CA TRP A 117 -4.16 -11.99 1.54
C TRP A 117 -4.47 -13.41 2.00
N MET A 118 -4.07 -14.42 1.22
CA MET A 118 -4.26 -15.83 1.56
C MET A 118 -3.55 -16.24 2.87
N GLN A 119 -2.39 -15.63 3.18
CA GLN A 119 -1.64 -15.92 4.41
C GLN A 119 -2.22 -15.28 5.67
N GLY A 120 -2.95 -14.17 5.52
CA GLY A 120 -3.41 -13.38 6.66
C GLY A 120 -4.92 -13.23 6.78
N SER A 121 -5.70 -13.91 5.94
CA SER A 121 -7.16 -13.89 6.03
C SER A 121 -7.66 -15.04 6.89
N ASP A 122 -8.44 -14.70 7.93
CA ASP A 122 -9.17 -15.65 8.77
C ASP A 122 -10.29 -16.39 7.99
N GLU A 123 -10.48 -16.10 6.69
CA GLU A 123 -11.49 -16.73 5.84
C GLU A 123 -11.18 -18.21 5.55
N TYR A 124 -9.98 -18.67 5.90
CA TYR A 124 -9.51 -20.05 5.75
C TYR A 124 -8.92 -20.65 7.03
N ASP A 125 -9.24 -20.10 8.21
CA ASP A 125 -8.96 -20.80 9.46
C ASP A 125 -9.80 -22.09 9.50
N GLU A 126 -9.15 -23.27 9.56
CA GLU A 126 -9.79 -24.59 9.71
C GLU A 126 -10.52 -24.75 11.06
#